data_AF-A0A3D2JMF2-F1
#
_entry.id   AF-A0A3D2JMF2-F1
#
_cell.length_a   1.000
_cell.length_b   1.000
_cell.length_c   1.000
_cell.angle_alpha   90.00
_cell.angle_beta   90.00
_cell.angle_gamma   90.00
#
_symmetry.space_group_name_H-M   'P 1'
#
loop_
_entity.id
_entity.type
_entity.pdbx_description
1 polymer ?
#
loop_
_entity_poly.entity_id
_entity_poly.type
_entity_poly.pdbx_seq_one_letter_code
_entity_poly.pdbx_strand_id
1 'polypeptide(L)'
;MIDMFPLEASVGQLLFLGVFTFLLGIFAGMVGVALGAVRLPIMLALGFNPVIAAGTNLGVTILGGSAAALPHWRDGRVVGRVVVVIGVPAVVGALLGGLFADDVKAWVLLALIAGLTIVSSAISFWQWWREVRTAEKTQAAEPSRTPSNVDSKKGVRL
;
A
#
# COMPACT_ATOMS: atom_id res chain seq x y z
N MET A 1 -38.97 3.12 0.32
CA MET A 1 -38.86 3.45 -1.12
C MET A 1 -37.61 4.29 -1.24
N ILE A 2 -36.46 3.63 -1.40
CA ILE A 2 -35.16 4.29 -1.58
C ILE A 2 -34.99 4.36 -3.09
N ASP A 3 -35.07 5.56 -3.66
CA ASP A 3 -34.65 5.79 -5.03
C ASP A 3 -33.15 5.46 -5.08
N MET A 4 -32.83 4.24 -5.54
CA MET A 4 -31.47 3.78 -5.75
C MET A 4 -30.87 4.67 -6.83
N PHE A 5 -30.13 5.67 -6.36
CA PHE A 5 -29.13 6.52 -7.01
C PHE A 5 -29.08 6.40 -8.54
N PRO A 6 -29.37 7.48 -9.27
CA PRO A 6 -29.28 7.42 -10.72
C PRO A 6 -27.80 7.26 -11.08
N LEU A 7 -27.49 6.16 -11.76
CA LEU A 7 -26.19 5.84 -12.35
C LEU A 7 -25.93 6.76 -13.57
N GLU A 8 -26.21 8.05 -13.45
CA GLU A 8 -26.04 9.07 -14.50
C GLU A 8 -24.56 9.48 -14.58
N ALA A 9 -23.65 8.50 -14.61
CA ALA A 9 -22.29 8.75 -15.05
C ALA A 9 -22.34 8.90 -16.57
N SER A 10 -22.04 10.10 -17.08
CA SER A 10 -22.02 10.31 -18.52
C SER A 10 -20.98 9.40 -19.17
N VAL A 11 -21.18 9.00 -20.43
CA VAL A 11 -20.21 8.17 -21.18
C VAL A 11 -18.82 8.81 -21.16
N GLY A 12 -18.75 10.14 -21.22
CA GLY A 12 -17.48 10.89 -21.09
C GLY A 12 -16.81 10.71 -19.73
N GLN A 13 -17.58 10.71 -18.63
CA GLN A 13 -17.05 10.44 -17.30
C GLN A 13 -16.53 9.00 -17.17
N LEU A 14 -17.23 8.01 -17.75
CA LEU A 14 -16.79 6.62 -17.74
C LEU A 14 -15.49 6.42 -18.53
N LEU A 15 -15.38 7.04 -19.71
CA LEU A 15 -14.16 7.01 -20.52
C LEU A 15 -12.99 7.67 -19.80
N PHE A 16 -13.20 8.86 -19.24
CA PHE A 16 -12.19 9.54 -18.44
C PHE A 16 -11.74 8.68 -17.26
N LEU A 17 -12.69 8.09 -16.53
CA LEU A 17 -12.41 7.25 -15.38
C LEU A 17 -11.64 5.98 -15.76
N GLY A 18 -12.00 5.35 -16.87
CA GLY A 18 -11.29 4.20 -17.42
C GLY A 18 -9.84 4.53 -17.76
N VAL A 19 -9.59 5.62 -18.51
CA VAL A 19 -8.23 6.04 -18.87
C VAL A 19 -7.43 6.43 -17.62
N PHE A 20 -8.01 7.22 -16.73
CA PHE A 20 -7.35 7.67 -15.51
C PHE A 20 -6.97 6.51 -14.59
N THR A 21 -7.90 5.58 -14.36
CA THR A 21 -7.66 4.39 -13.52
C THR A 21 -6.63 3.45 -14.12
N PHE A 22 -6.64 3.30 -15.46
CA PHE A 22 -5.67 2.49 -16.20
C PHE A 22 -4.25 3.06 -16.09
N LEU A 23 -4.07 4.36 -16.30
CA LEU A 23 -2.76 5.03 -16.14
C LEU A 23 -2.23 4.86 -14.72
N LEU A 24 -3.08 5.12 -13.72
CA LEU A 24 -2.72 4.86 -12.31
C LEU A 24 -2.41 3.38 -12.05
N GLY A 25 -3.08 2.45 -12.74
CA GLY A 25 -2.77 1.02 -12.65
C GLY A 25 -1.35 0.69 -13.11
N ILE A 26 -0.90 1.29 -14.21
CA ILE A 26 0.48 1.13 -14.71
C ILE A 26 1.48 1.65 -13.67
N PHE A 27 1.29 2.87 -13.16
CA PHE A 27 2.18 3.44 -12.14
C PHE A 27 2.17 2.62 -10.85
N ALA A 28 1.01 2.16 -10.40
CA ALA A 28 0.89 1.31 -9.22
C ALA A 28 1.68 0.00 -9.38
N GLY A 29 1.62 -0.62 -10.57
CA GLY A 29 2.38 -1.83 -10.88
C GLY A 29 3.90 -1.60 -10.91
N MET A 30 4.35 -0.45 -11.41
CA MET A 30 5.78 -0.10 -11.43
C MET A 30 6.34 0.19 -10.04
N VAL A 31 5.58 0.91 -9.20
CA VAL A 31 6.00 1.32 -7.85
C VAL A 31 5.82 0.17 -6.84
N GLY A 32 4.91 -0.77 -7.12
CA GLY A 32 4.52 -1.82 -6.18
C GLY A 32 3.61 -1.31 -5.05
N VAL A 33 2.96 -0.16 -5.24
CA VAL A 33 2.06 0.46 -4.24
C VAL A 33 0.68 0.66 -4.86
N ALA A 34 -0.36 0.24 -4.16
CA ALA A 34 -1.73 0.51 -4.55
C ALA A 34 -2.01 2.03 -4.49
N LEU A 35 -2.12 2.69 -5.65
CA LEU A 35 -2.41 4.14 -5.76
C LEU A 35 -3.85 4.53 -5.38
N GLY A 36 -4.53 3.70 -4.58
CA GLY A 36 -5.91 3.93 -4.17
C GLY A 36 -6.07 5.14 -3.24
N ALA A 37 -5.04 5.46 -2.44
CA ALA A 37 -5.03 6.65 -1.59
C ALA A 37 -4.97 7.98 -2.37
N VAL A 38 -4.47 7.95 -3.61
CA VAL A 38 -4.42 9.12 -4.51
C VAL A 38 -5.65 9.16 -5.41
N ARG A 39 -6.08 7.99 -5.91
CA ARG A 39 -7.22 7.89 -6.82
C ARG A 39 -8.53 8.39 -6.19
N LEU A 40 -8.82 7.95 -4.96
CA LEU A 40 -10.07 8.28 -4.29
C LEU A 40 -10.27 9.79 -4.07
N PRO A 41 -9.33 10.56 -3.47
CA PRO A 41 -9.52 12.01 -3.29
C PRO A 41 -9.63 12.76 -4.61
N ILE A 42 -8.95 12.33 -5.67
CA ILE A 42 -9.09 12.94 -7.01
C ILE A 42 -10.51 12.72 -7.55
N MET A 43 -11.05 11.51 -7.47
CA MET A 43 -12.43 11.24 -7.90
C MET A 43 -13.44 12.06 -7.10
N LEU A 44 -13.25 12.19 -5.78
CA LEU A 44 -14.12 13.03 -4.94
C LEU A 44 -13.99 14.52 -5.29
N ALA A 45 -12.78 15.03 -5.53
CA ALA A 45 -12.54 16.41 -5.94
C ALA A 45 -13.16 16.74 -7.31
N LEU A 46 -13.25 15.74 -8.20
CA LEU A 46 -13.93 15.84 -9.50
C LEU A 46 -15.46 15.70 -9.40
N GLY A 47 -16.02 15.52 -8.21
CA GLY A 47 -17.46 15.47 -7.97
C GLY A 47 -18.10 14.10 -8.26
N PHE A 48 -17.32 13.02 -8.34
CA PHE A 48 -17.88 11.68 -8.47
C PHE A 48 -18.61 11.26 -7.19
N ASN A 49 -19.68 10.47 -7.36
CA ASN A 49 -20.41 9.89 -6.24
C ASN A 49 -19.46 9.07 -5.33
N PRO A 50 -19.44 9.31 -4.00
CA PRO A 50 -18.52 8.63 -3.08
C PRO A 50 -18.62 7.11 -3.09
N VAL A 51 -19.81 6.55 -3.25
CA VAL A 51 -20.05 5.09 -3.29
C VAL A 51 -19.43 4.49 -4.55
N ILE A 52 -19.67 5.12 -5.71
CA ILE A 52 -19.10 4.68 -7.00
C ILE A 52 -17.57 4.84 -6.99
N ALA A 53 -17.07 5.96 -6.44
CA ALA A 53 -15.65 6.25 -6.34
C ALA A 53 -14.92 5.24 -5.46
N ALA A 54 -15.47 4.94 -4.27
CA ALA A 54 -14.91 3.95 -3.36
C ALA A 54 -14.90 2.54 -3.98
N GLY A 55 -16.03 2.11 -4.57
CA GLY A 55 -16.14 0.79 -5.20
C GLY A 55 -15.18 0.62 -6.39
N THR A 56 -15.11 1.61 -7.28
CA THR A 56 -14.19 1.60 -8.42
C THR A 56 -12.74 1.58 -7.94
N ASN A 57 -12.40 2.38 -6.94
CA ASN A 57 -11.06 2.42 -6.38
C ASN A 57 -10.62 1.07 -5.82
N LEU A 58 -11.51 0.39 -5.09
CA LEU A 58 -11.28 -0.95 -4.55
C LEU A 58 -11.14 -2.00 -5.66
N GLY A 59 -12.06 -2.01 -6.63
CA GLY A 59 -12.04 -2.95 -7.74
C GLY A 59 -10.75 -2.87 -8.55
N VAL A 60 -10.33 -1.66 -8.93
CA VAL A 60 -9.07 -1.48 -9.67
C VAL A 60 -7.86 -1.88 -8.82
N THR A 61 -7.88 -1.66 -7.51
CA THR A 61 -6.80 -2.08 -6.61
C THR A 61 -6.70 -3.60 -6.52
N ILE A 62 -7.83 -4.30 -6.40
CA ILE A 62 -7.87 -5.77 -6.37
C ILE A 62 -7.35 -6.33 -7.70
N LEU A 63 -7.89 -5.85 -8.83
CA LEU A 63 -7.48 -6.32 -10.16
C LEU A 63 -6.00 -6.04 -10.43
N GLY A 64 -5.53 -4.83 -10.13
CA GLY A 64 -4.14 -4.44 -10.29
C GLY A 64 -3.21 -5.25 -9.38
N GLY A 65 -3.58 -5.44 -8.12
CA GLY A 65 -2.83 -6.26 -7.16
C GLY A 65 -2.75 -7.73 -7.58
N SER A 66 -3.85 -8.31 -8.06
CA SER A 66 -3.86 -9.68 -8.59
C SER A 66 -3.00 -9.84 -9.84
N ALA A 67 -3.08 -8.89 -10.77
CA ALA A 67 -2.24 -8.88 -11.98
C ALA A 67 -0.74 -8.75 -11.63
N ALA A 68 -0.39 -7.90 -10.66
CA ALA A 68 0.97 -7.75 -10.18
C ALA A 68 1.49 -8.98 -9.40
N ALA A 69 0.61 -9.65 -8.65
CA ALA A 69 0.96 -10.85 -7.90
C ALA A 69 1.20 -12.08 -8.79
N LEU A 70 0.53 -12.17 -9.94
CA LEU A 70 0.56 -13.36 -10.79
C LEU A 70 1.96 -13.73 -11.30
N PRO A 71 2.80 -12.81 -11.82
CA PRO A 71 4.19 -13.11 -12.18
C PRO A 71 5.03 -13.56 -10.98
N HIS A 72 4.89 -12.88 -9.84
CA HIS A 72 5.63 -13.23 -8.61
C HIS A 72 5.26 -14.63 -8.09
N TRP A 73 4.01 -15.03 -8.26
CA TRP A 73 3.54 -16.36 -7.91
C TRP A 73 4.12 -17.42 -8.84
N ARG A 74 4.21 -17.14 -10.15
CA ARG A 74 4.85 -18.02 -11.14
C ARG A 74 6.34 -18.23 -10.88
N ASP A 75 7.03 -17.19 -10.42
CA ASP A 75 8.46 -17.25 -10.10
C ASP A 75 8.77 -17.97 -8.77
N GLY A 76 7.75 -18.52 -8.08
CA GLY A 76 7.93 -19.23 -6.80
C GLY A 76 8.36 -18.32 -5.64
N ARG A 77 8.30 -16.99 -5.81
CA ARG A 77 8.74 -15.99 -4.83
C ARG A 77 7.68 -15.68 -3.75
N VAL A 78 6.51 -16.30 -3.84
CA VAL A 78 5.38 -16.07 -2.94
C VAL A 78 5.33 -17.13 -1.85
N VAL A 79 5.50 -16.69 -0.60
CA VAL A 79 5.30 -17.55 0.57
C VAL A 79 3.80 -17.69 0.82
N GLY A 80 3.18 -18.76 0.28
CA GLY A 80 1.74 -18.98 0.38
C GLY A 80 1.18 -18.96 1.82
N ARG A 81 1.98 -19.40 2.81
CA ARG A 81 1.61 -19.29 4.23
C ARG A 81 1.36 -17.85 4.67
N VAL A 82 2.18 -16.90 4.20
CA VAL A 82 2.01 -15.47 4.52
C VAL A 82 0.73 -14.93 3.88
N VAL A 83 0.47 -15.31 2.63
CA VAL A 83 -0.75 -14.92 1.90
C VAL A 83 -2.00 -15.40 2.62
N VAL A 84 -2.00 -16.65 3.12
CA VAL A 84 -3.16 -17.17 3.84
C VAL A 84 -3.30 -16.53 5.22
N VAL A 85 -2.22 -16.46 6.00
CA VAL A 85 -2.25 -15.97 7.38
C VAL A 85 -2.59 -14.48 7.47
N ILE A 86 -2.18 -13.68 6.48
CA ILE A 86 -2.47 -12.23 6.46
C ILE A 86 -3.67 -11.92 5.56
N GLY A 87 -3.70 -12.51 4.37
CA GLY A 87 -4.70 -12.19 3.35
C GLY A 87 -6.10 -12.66 3.72
N VAL A 88 -6.27 -13.88 4.24
CA VAL A 88 -7.62 -14.37 4.59
C VAL A 88 -8.27 -13.53 5.69
N PRO A 89 -7.61 -13.25 6.84
CA PRO A 89 -8.17 -12.36 7.85
C PRO A 89 -8.43 -10.94 7.33
N ALA A 90 -7.57 -10.42 6.46
CA ALA A 90 -7.77 -9.10 5.87
C ALA A 90 -9.02 -9.04 4.98
N VAL A 91 -9.24 -10.07 4.14
CA VAL A 91 -10.44 -10.16 3.28
C VAL A 91 -11.69 -10.30 4.14
N VAL A 92 -11.68 -11.21 5.12
CA VAL A 92 -12.81 -11.41 6.03
C VAL A 92 -13.11 -10.14 6.82
N GLY A 93 -12.10 -9.50 7.39
CA GLY A 93 -12.25 -8.24 8.13
C GLY A 93 -12.75 -7.10 7.26
N ALA A 94 -12.29 -6.97 6.02
CA ALA A 94 -12.76 -5.96 5.08
C ALA A 94 -14.23 -6.18 4.69
N LEU A 95 -14.64 -7.43 4.44
CA LEU A 95 -16.02 -7.77 4.11
C LEU A 95 -16.96 -7.52 5.29
N LEU A 96 -16.63 -8.03 6.48
CA LEU A 96 -17.44 -7.80 7.67
C LEU A 96 -17.48 -6.31 8.02
N GLY A 97 -16.34 -5.62 7.96
CA GLY A 97 -16.25 -4.19 8.21
C GLY A 97 -17.09 -3.37 7.23
N GLY A 98 -17.12 -3.74 5.95
CA GLY A 98 -17.96 -3.10 4.94
C GLY A 98 -19.45 -3.40 5.12
N LEU A 99 -19.82 -4.64 5.47
CA LEU A 99 -21.21 -5.05 5.66
C LEU A 99 -21.85 -4.40 6.90
N PHE A 100 -21.09 -4.28 8.00
CA PHE A 100 -21.56 -3.67 9.25
C PHE A 100 -21.24 -2.18 9.35
N ALA A 101 -20.69 -1.55 8.29
CA ALA A 101 -20.32 -0.14 8.31
C ALA A 101 -21.53 0.77 8.54
N ASP A 102 -22.69 0.41 7.99
CA ASP A 102 -23.92 1.22 8.04
C ASP A 102 -24.59 1.18 9.44
N ASP A 103 -24.35 0.12 10.20
CA ASP A 103 -24.91 -0.06 11.55
C ASP A 103 -24.13 0.71 12.64
N VAL A 104 -22.93 1.20 12.31
CA VAL A 104 -22.03 1.87 13.24
C VAL A 104 -22.08 3.39 13.02
N LYS A 105 -22.21 4.16 14.11
CA LYS A 105 -22.18 5.63 14.04
C LYS A 105 -20.86 6.09 13.40
N ALA A 106 -20.95 6.96 12.39
CA ALA A 106 -19.80 7.45 11.63
C ALA A 106 -18.64 7.98 12.50
N TRP A 107 -18.94 8.64 13.62
CA TRP A 107 -17.89 9.13 14.53
C TRP A 107 -17.08 8.02 15.18
N VAL A 108 -17.69 6.86 15.47
CA VAL A 108 -17.01 5.70 16.04
C VAL A 108 -16.07 5.10 14.99
N LEU A 109 -16.57 4.92 13.76
CA LEU A 109 -15.77 4.41 12.66
C LEU A 109 -14.57 5.30 12.37
N LEU A 110 -14.77 6.62 12.31
CA LEU A 110 -13.70 7.59 12.13
C LEU A 110 -12.70 7.58 13.30
N ALA A 111 -13.17 7.51 14.54
CA ALA A 111 -12.31 7.43 15.72
C ALA A 111 -11.47 6.15 15.73
N LEU A 112 -12.03 5.00 15.32
CA LEU A 112 -11.29 3.74 15.21
C LEU A 112 -10.21 3.81 14.13
N ILE A 113 -10.54 4.29 12.94
CA ILE A 113 -9.58 4.42 11.84
C ILE A 113 -8.47 5.41 12.22
N ALA A 114 -8.83 6.58 12.76
CA ALA A 114 -7.88 7.59 13.21
C ALA A 114 -6.99 7.07 14.34
N GLY A 115 -7.57 6.40 15.34
CA GLY A 115 -6.83 5.78 16.43
C GLY A 115 -5.82 4.75 15.93
N LEU A 116 -6.25 3.84 15.04
CA LEU A 116 -5.39 2.82 14.47
C LEU A 116 -4.24 3.43 13.65
N THR A 117 -4.51 4.44 12.84
CA THR A 117 -3.48 5.12 12.04
C THR A 117 -2.49 5.90 12.90
N ILE A 118 -2.95 6.57 13.96
CA ILE A 118 -2.07 7.25 14.92
C ILE A 118 -1.16 6.23 15.61
N VAL A 119 -1.72 5.13 16.11
CA VAL A 119 -0.94 4.07 16.77
C VAL A 119 0.08 3.46 15.80
N SER A 120 -0.32 3.11 14.59
CA SER A 120 0.58 2.58 13.56
C SER A 120 1.71 3.55 13.22
N SER A 121 1.39 4.84 13.09
CA SER A 121 2.37 5.89 12.80
C SER A 121 3.34 6.08 13.97
N ALA A 122 2.84 6.08 15.20
CA ALA A 122 3.66 6.21 16.41
C ALA A 122 4.64 5.03 16.56
N ILE A 123 4.18 3.80 16.32
CA ILE A 123 5.02 2.61 16.36
C ILE A 123 6.12 2.68 15.29
N SER A 124 5.75 3.01 14.06
CA SER A 124 6.71 3.11 12.94
C SER A 124 7.78 4.17 13.20
N PHE A 125 7.36 5.35 13.69
CA PHE A 125 8.28 6.42 14.07
C PHE A 125 9.20 6.00 15.21
N TRP A 126 8.67 5.29 16.21
CA TRP A 126 9.45 4.83 17.35
C TRP A 126 10.49 3.77 16.96
N GLN A 127 10.13 2.84 16.08
CA GLN A 127 11.05 1.83 15.53
C GLN A 127 12.19 2.51 14.75
N TRP A 128 11.85 3.40 13.82
CA TRP A 128 12.84 4.18 13.07
C TRP A 128 13.78 4.97 13.98
N TRP A 129 13.25 5.64 15.01
CA TRP A 129 14.06 6.41 15.96
C TRP A 129 15.05 5.53 16.76
N ARG A 130 14.67 4.29 17.07
CA ARG A 130 15.57 3.32 17.72
C ARG A 130 16.67 2.85 16.80
N GLU A 131 16.38 2.64 15.52
CA GLU A 131 17.37 2.23 14.52
C GLU A 131 18.43 3.32 14.31
N VAL A 132 18.00 4.58 14.17
CA VAL A 132 18.92 5.73 14.00
C VAL A 132 19.89 5.85 15.18
N ARG A 133 19.38 5.74 16.42
CA ARG A 133 20.23 5.82 17.63
C ARG A 133 21.16 4.62 17.81
N THR A 134 20.77 3.46 17.29
CA THR A 134 21.61 2.26 17.37
C THR A 134 22.74 2.35 16.35
N ALA A 135 22.46 2.87 15.15
CA ALA A 135 23.46 3.10 14.10
C ALA A 135 24.56 4.09 14.54
N GLU A 136 24.19 5.19 15.22
CA GLU A 136 25.18 6.14 15.76
C GLU A 136 26.12 5.49 16.80
N LYS A 137 25.59 4.63 17.68
CA LYS A 137 26.39 3.96 18.72
C LYS A 137 27.33 2.90 18.14
N THR A 138 26.91 2.17 17.11
CA THR A 138 27.74 1.16 16.46
C THR A 138 28.88 1.81 15.66
N GLN A 139 28.64 2.95 15.00
CA GLN A 139 29.70 3.70 14.30
C GLN A 139 30.68 4.39 15.26
N ALA A 140 30.20 4.91 16.40
CA ALA A 140 31.07 5.48 17.43
C ALA A 140 31.93 4.43 18.16
N ALA A 141 31.56 3.13 18.07
CA ALA A 141 32.27 2.02 18.71
C ALA A 141 33.25 1.28 17.78
N GLU A 142 33.26 1.55 16.46
CA GLU A 142 34.30 1.06 15.54
C GLU A 142 35.31 2.18 15.25
N PRO A 143 36.48 2.21 15.95
CA PRO A 143 37.55 3.11 15.57
C PRO A 143 38.13 2.62 14.23
N SER A 144 37.95 3.43 13.20
CA SER A 144 38.72 3.48 11.96
C SER A 144 39.53 2.20 11.66
N ARG A 145 38.88 1.21 11.02
CA ARG A 145 39.63 0.29 10.15
C ARG A 145 40.18 1.12 9.01
N THR A 146 41.35 1.72 9.25
CA THR A 146 42.31 2.11 8.22
C THR A 146 42.31 1.01 7.17
N PRO A 147 42.16 1.29 5.86
CA PRO A 147 42.33 0.24 4.88
C PRO A 147 43.78 -0.24 5.01
N SER A 148 43.96 -1.40 5.66
CA SER A 148 45.23 -2.08 5.74
C SER A 148 45.55 -2.55 4.33
N ASN A 149 46.38 -1.74 3.67
CA ASN A 149 47.38 -2.15 2.69
C ASN A 149 47.08 -3.50 2.03
N VAL A 150 46.39 -3.44 0.89
CA VAL A 150 46.35 -4.57 -0.04
C VAL A 150 47.77 -4.81 -0.50
N ASP A 151 48.33 -5.87 0.07
CA ASP A 151 49.55 -6.58 -0.26
C ASP A 151 49.95 -6.45 -1.75
N SER A 152 50.74 -5.40 -2.05
CA SER A 152 51.48 -5.22 -3.30
C SER A 152 52.85 -5.91 -3.23
N LYS A 153 52.97 -7.05 -2.54
CA LYS A 153 54.19 -7.87 -2.56
C LYS A 153 53.88 -9.36 -2.69
N LYS A 154 53.33 -9.75 -3.84
CA LYS A 154 53.56 -11.09 -4.39
C LYS A 154 54.24 -11.02 -5.76
N GLY A 155 55.56 -11.12 -5.68
CA GLY A 155 56.43 -11.91 -6.56
C GLY A 155 56.25 -11.77 -8.07
N VAL A 156 56.99 -10.83 -8.67
CA VAL A 156 57.61 -11.07 -9.97
C VAL A 156 59.06 -11.44 -9.72
N ARG A 157 59.31 -12.74 -9.64
CA ARG A 157 60.59 -13.34 -10.02
C ARG A 157 60.25 -14.30 -11.15
N LEU A 158 60.52 -13.89 -12.37
CA LEU A 158 61.21 -14.63 -13.43
C LEU A 158 61.66 -13.59 -14.47
#